data_AF-A0A2D7ZB97-F1
#
_entry.id   AF-A0A2D7ZB97-F1
#
_cell.length_a   1.000
_cell.length_b   1.000
_cell.length_c   1.000
_cell.angle_alpha   90.00
_cell.angle_beta   90.00
_cell.angle_gamma   90.00
#
_symmetry.space_group_name_H-M   'P 1'
#
loop_
_entity.id
_entity.type
_entity.pdbx_description
1 polymer ?
#
loop_
_entity_poly.entity_id
_entity_poly.type
_entity_poly.pdbx_seq_one_letter_code
_entity_poly.pdbx_strand_id
1 'polypeptide(L)'
;SAYGREPLPAMRSIAKDWGVELVEISIPPPGLEQQSQWLQIRKEQPDWVTFWGAGSGMNSTAMTNAARVRFPRERMMYVTFGAAEEDMYPAGDAAVGTYAVANALPGDDYPLVAAIKEQVYGAGKGNLADESRVGSVYWNRGLGAAVMWIEALKNAQEMNNKVGKAVTGAEFRDGYEALNMTEARLDEIGIKGMVAPFSISCANHEGAGKFAVMQWDGEKFNQVTGWEAPLDPAYIRQLVEDSAAKFAAENNITPKVCP
;
A
#
# COMPACT_ATOMS: atom_id res chain seq x y z
N SER A 1 8.00 -0.21 15.55
CA SER A 1 6.68 0.42 15.84
C SER A 1 5.60 -0.66 15.84
N ALA A 2 4.32 -0.32 16.05
CA ALA A 2 3.22 -1.28 15.83
C ALA A 2 3.19 -1.75 14.37
N TYR A 3 3.26 -0.79 13.43
CA TYR A 3 3.37 -1.04 11.99
C TYR A 3 4.42 -2.10 11.59
N GLY A 4 5.68 -1.95 12.02
CA GLY A 4 6.73 -2.92 11.65
C GLY A 4 6.64 -4.29 12.34
N ARG A 5 5.79 -4.44 13.37
CA ARG A 5 5.59 -5.73 14.07
C ARG A 5 4.30 -6.44 13.65
N GLU A 6 3.38 -5.72 13.02
CA GLU A 6 2.09 -6.21 12.57
C GLU A 6 2.16 -7.50 11.73
N PRO A 7 3.08 -7.67 10.77
CA PRO A 7 3.09 -8.86 9.93
C PRO A 7 3.78 -10.07 10.56
N LEU A 8 4.54 -9.89 11.65
CA LEU A 8 5.42 -10.93 12.19
C LEU A 8 4.68 -12.24 12.55
N PRO A 9 3.47 -12.22 13.15
CA PRO A 9 2.73 -13.45 13.41
C PRO A 9 2.43 -14.23 12.13
N ALA A 10 1.98 -13.56 11.07
CA ALA A 10 1.69 -14.18 9.79
C ALA A 10 2.97 -14.69 9.11
N MET A 11 4.02 -13.86 9.06
CA MET A 11 5.32 -14.22 8.48
C MET A 11 5.94 -15.46 9.13
N ARG A 12 5.89 -15.57 10.46
CA ARG A 12 6.43 -16.74 11.18
C ARG A 12 5.71 -18.02 10.79
N SER A 13 4.38 -17.98 10.65
CA SER A 13 3.63 -19.15 10.24
C SER A 13 3.88 -19.50 8.79
N ILE A 14 3.83 -18.51 7.88
CA ILE A 14 4.14 -18.70 6.45
C ILE A 14 5.54 -19.28 6.28
N ALA A 15 6.52 -18.74 7.03
CA ALA A 15 7.90 -19.21 6.96
C ALA A 15 8.03 -20.68 7.37
N LYS A 16 7.35 -21.06 8.47
CA LYS A 16 7.29 -22.45 8.94
C LYS A 16 6.63 -23.36 7.91
N ASP A 17 5.52 -22.95 7.33
CA ASP A 17 4.73 -23.75 6.39
C ASP A 17 5.46 -23.92 5.05
N TRP A 18 6.16 -22.89 4.58
CA TRP A 18 6.92 -22.91 3.33
C TRP A 18 8.34 -23.46 3.47
N GLY A 19 8.79 -23.72 4.70
CA GLY A 19 10.14 -24.22 4.97
C GLY A 19 11.24 -23.21 4.70
N VAL A 20 10.97 -21.91 4.88
CA VAL A 20 11.96 -20.84 4.77
C VAL A 20 12.39 -20.35 6.15
N GLU A 21 13.64 -19.91 6.27
CA GLU A 21 14.14 -19.31 7.49
C GLU A 21 13.78 -17.82 7.55
N LEU A 22 13.14 -17.39 8.63
CA LEU A 22 12.82 -15.98 8.89
C LEU A 22 13.78 -15.41 9.93
N VAL A 23 14.65 -14.49 9.51
CA VAL A 23 15.49 -13.71 10.41
C VAL A 23 14.83 -12.34 10.65
N GLU A 24 14.45 -12.09 11.90
CA GLU A 24 13.81 -10.82 12.29
C GLU A 24 14.85 -9.81 12.80
N ILE A 25 14.98 -8.69 12.10
CA ILE A 25 15.92 -7.62 12.44
C ILE A 25 15.14 -6.33 12.69
N SER A 26 15.13 -5.86 13.94
CA SER A 26 14.39 -4.67 14.33
C SER A 26 15.17 -3.38 14.05
N ILE A 27 14.50 -2.41 13.43
CA ILE A 27 14.98 -1.04 13.25
C ILE A 27 14.08 -0.09 14.07
N PRO A 28 14.64 0.63 15.06
CA PRO A 28 13.87 1.60 15.84
C PRO A 28 13.55 2.85 15.01
N PRO A 29 12.34 3.44 15.11
CA PRO A 29 12.05 4.76 14.55
C PRO A 29 12.99 5.84 15.12
N PRO A 30 13.42 6.84 14.32
CA PRO A 30 13.03 7.11 12.94
C PRO A 30 13.77 6.28 11.87
N GLY A 31 14.66 5.36 12.27
CA GLY A 31 15.34 4.45 11.34
C GLY A 31 16.44 5.09 10.49
N LEU A 32 17.01 6.21 10.94
CA LEU A 32 18.11 6.88 10.23
C LEU A 32 19.48 6.26 10.51
N GLU A 33 19.59 5.46 11.57
CA GLU A 33 20.79 4.69 11.91
C GLU A 33 20.49 3.20 11.77
N GLN A 34 21.08 2.55 10.75
CA GLN A 34 20.83 1.14 10.44
C GLN A 34 22.11 0.30 10.27
N GLN A 35 23.29 0.87 10.57
CA GLN A 35 24.56 0.22 10.26
C GLN A 35 24.70 -1.15 10.93
N SER A 36 24.31 -1.28 12.21
CA SER A 36 24.40 -2.57 12.92
C SER A 36 23.46 -3.62 12.35
N GLN A 37 22.24 -3.24 11.95
CA GLN A 37 21.28 -4.12 11.31
C GLN A 37 21.81 -4.64 9.96
N TRP A 38 22.40 -3.77 9.15
CA TRP A 38 22.96 -4.19 7.86
C TRP A 38 24.25 -5.00 7.99
N LEU A 39 25.04 -4.77 9.04
CA LEU A 39 26.15 -5.67 9.39
C LEU A 39 25.65 -7.05 9.82
N GLN A 40 24.52 -7.11 10.55
CA GLN A 40 23.87 -8.37 10.87
C GLN A 40 23.39 -9.06 9.59
N ILE A 41 22.67 -8.38 8.69
CA ILE A 41 22.25 -8.93 7.38
C ILE A 41 23.44 -9.50 6.61
N ARG A 42 24.56 -8.79 6.57
CA ARG A 42 25.79 -9.29 5.92
C ARG A 42 26.32 -10.57 6.55
N LYS A 43 26.21 -10.72 7.87
CA LYS A 43 26.64 -11.91 8.61
C LYS A 43 25.69 -13.10 8.38
N GLU A 44 24.38 -12.84 8.39
CA GLU A 44 23.35 -13.87 8.19
C GLU A 44 23.27 -14.34 6.73
N GLN A 45 23.76 -13.53 5.77
CA GLN A 45 23.79 -13.86 4.34
C GLN A 45 22.44 -14.33 3.77
N PRO A 46 21.31 -13.63 4.01
CA PRO A 46 20.01 -14.08 3.55
C PRO A 46 19.89 -14.03 2.03
N ASP A 47 19.06 -14.90 1.45
CA ASP A 47 18.76 -14.89 0.02
C ASP A 47 18.00 -13.63 -0.40
N TRP A 48 17.05 -13.17 0.43
CA TRP A 48 16.21 -12.01 0.21
C TRP A 48 16.05 -11.18 1.48
N VAL A 49 15.83 -9.88 1.32
CA VAL A 49 15.42 -8.99 2.40
C VAL A 49 14.08 -8.37 2.04
N THR A 50 13.04 -8.66 2.84
CA THR A 50 11.83 -7.83 2.84
C THR A 50 12.02 -6.68 3.84
N PHE A 51 11.83 -5.44 3.40
CA PHE A 51 12.02 -4.26 4.23
C PHE A 51 10.67 -3.64 4.61
N TRP A 52 10.27 -3.84 5.87
CA TRP A 52 9.01 -3.33 6.42
C TRP A 52 9.15 -1.92 7.01
N GLY A 53 9.66 -1.01 6.19
CA GLY A 53 9.87 0.40 6.54
C GLY A 53 8.68 1.29 6.18
N ALA A 54 8.74 2.52 6.68
CA ALA A 54 7.86 3.60 6.24
C ALA A 54 8.60 4.93 6.25
N GLY A 55 8.37 5.72 5.20
CA GLY A 55 8.90 7.07 5.05
C GLY A 55 10.30 7.12 4.47
N SER A 56 10.56 8.21 3.74
CA SER A 56 11.74 8.39 2.90
C SER A 56 13.06 8.21 3.65
N GLY A 57 13.16 8.74 4.87
CA GLY A 57 14.37 8.64 5.70
C GLY A 57 14.75 7.19 6.04
N MET A 58 13.80 6.37 6.47
CA MET A 58 14.06 4.98 6.85
C MET A 58 14.33 4.10 5.63
N ASN A 59 13.52 4.26 4.58
CA ASN A 59 13.62 3.45 3.37
C ASN A 59 14.92 3.73 2.61
N SER A 60 15.28 5.00 2.40
CA SER A 60 16.52 5.36 1.70
C SER A 60 17.77 5.00 2.50
N THR A 61 17.74 5.11 3.82
CA THR A 61 18.84 4.66 4.70
C THR A 61 19.08 3.16 4.56
N ALA A 62 18.03 2.37 4.36
CA ALA A 62 18.16 0.94 4.14
C ALA A 62 18.87 0.61 2.83
N MET A 63 18.47 1.25 1.73
CA MET A 63 19.09 1.08 0.41
C MET A 63 20.57 1.44 0.43
N THR A 64 20.90 2.60 1.01
CA THR A 64 22.29 3.07 1.10
C THR A 64 23.15 2.17 1.97
N ASN A 65 22.64 1.63 3.08
CA ASN A 65 23.38 0.67 3.89
C ASN A 65 23.51 -0.70 3.22
N ALA A 66 22.48 -1.18 2.51
CA ALA A 66 22.56 -2.38 1.69
C ALA A 66 23.70 -2.27 0.66
N ALA A 67 23.78 -1.12 -0.03
CA ALA A 67 24.88 -0.83 -0.95
C ALA A 67 26.25 -0.82 -0.24
N ARG A 68 26.37 -0.20 0.94
CA ARG A 68 27.62 -0.16 1.72
C ARG A 68 28.11 -1.55 2.12
N VAL A 69 27.20 -2.45 2.50
CA VAL A 69 27.54 -3.84 2.87
C VAL A 69 27.60 -4.79 1.67
N ARG A 70 27.38 -4.26 0.45
CA ARG A 70 27.35 -5.00 -0.82
C ARG A 70 26.26 -6.07 -0.89
N PHE A 71 25.14 -5.86 -0.20
CA PHE A 71 23.94 -6.67 -0.40
C PHE A 71 23.31 -6.33 -1.77
N PRO A 72 22.91 -7.32 -2.58
CA PRO A 72 22.32 -7.07 -3.90
C PRO A 72 20.92 -6.45 -3.75
N ARG A 73 20.72 -5.25 -4.32
CA ARG A 73 19.44 -4.54 -4.22
C ARG A 73 18.31 -5.21 -4.99
N GLU A 74 18.64 -5.95 -6.04
CA GLU A 74 17.73 -6.86 -6.76
C GLU A 74 17.20 -8.00 -5.88
N ARG A 75 17.69 -8.15 -4.64
CA ARG A 75 17.15 -9.08 -3.64
C ARG A 75 16.50 -8.37 -2.46
N MET A 76 16.11 -7.11 -2.66
CA MET A 76 15.37 -6.33 -1.67
C MET A 76 13.94 -6.08 -2.16
N MET A 77 12.97 -6.33 -1.28
CA MET A 77 11.54 -6.12 -1.52
C MET A 77 10.98 -5.19 -0.45
N TYR A 78 10.56 -3.99 -0.84
CA TYR A 78 9.87 -3.06 0.03
C TYR A 78 8.37 -3.33 0.05
N VAL A 79 7.76 -3.14 1.22
CA VAL A 79 6.31 -3.08 1.32
C VAL A 79 5.78 -1.77 0.75
N THR A 80 4.46 -1.65 0.68
CA THR A 80 3.74 -0.51 0.10
C THR A 80 4.11 0.87 0.65
N PHE A 81 4.63 0.98 1.87
CA PHE A 81 5.13 2.25 2.44
C PHE A 81 6.64 2.51 2.22
N GLY A 82 7.30 1.72 1.38
CA GLY A 82 8.59 2.03 0.77
C GLY A 82 8.54 1.94 -0.75
N ALA A 83 7.35 2.13 -1.32
CA ALA A 83 7.02 1.90 -2.71
C ALA A 83 6.71 3.22 -3.42
N ALA A 84 7.50 4.28 -3.18
CA ALA A 84 7.27 5.58 -3.80
C ALA A 84 8.58 6.25 -4.21
N GLU A 85 8.49 7.12 -5.22
CA GLU A 85 9.62 7.85 -5.79
C GLU A 85 10.36 8.64 -4.71
N GLU A 86 9.61 9.20 -3.76
CA GLU A 86 10.15 9.97 -2.63
C GLU A 86 10.98 9.12 -1.65
N ASP A 87 10.82 7.79 -1.66
CA ASP A 87 11.67 6.85 -0.92
C ASP A 87 12.96 6.51 -1.70
N MET A 88 12.89 6.55 -3.03
CA MET A 88 13.98 6.15 -3.93
C MET A 88 14.97 7.29 -4.18
N TYR A 89 14.49 8.51 -4.42
CA TYR A 89 15.35 9.65 -4.76
C TYR A 89 16.48 9.92 -3.74
N PRO A 90 16.24 9.89 -2.41
CA PRO A 90 17.32 10.17 -1.46
C PRO A 90 18.40 9.08 -1.41
N ALA A 91 18.11 7.86 -1.89
CA ALA A 91 19.08 6.79 -1.98
C ALA A 91 19.91 6.82 -3.28
N GLY A 92 19.48 7.56 -4.31
CA GLY A 92 20.15 7.65 -5.60
C GLY A 92 20.39 6.26 -6.23
N ASP A 93 21.59 6.02 -6.74
CA ASP A 93 21.99 4.74 -7.36
C ASP A 93 21.82 3.53 -6.43
N ALA A 94 21.80 3.74 -5.12
CA ALA A 94 21.58 2.67 -4.16
C ALA A 94 20.14 2.13 -4.19
N ALA A 95 19.18 2.83 -4.79
CA ALA A 95 17.80 2.37 -4.96
C ALA A 95 17.62 1.44 -6.18
N VAL A 96 18.53 1.51 -7.17
CA VAL A 96 18.38 0.80 -8.45
C VAL A 96 18.29 -0.71 -8.23
N GLY A 97 17.26 -1.30 -8.85
CA GLY A 97 16.98 -2.74 -8.81
C GLY A 97 16.13 -3.18 -7.62
N THR A 98 15.86 -2.31 -6.63
CA THR A 98 14.95 -2.67 -5.52
C THR A 98 13.53 -2.88 -6.03
N TYR A 99 12.88 -3.91 -5.47
CA TYR A 99 11.47 -4.19 -5.73
C TYR A 99 10.60 -3.54 -4.65
N ALA A 100 9.36 -3.25 -5.00
CA ALA A 100 8.36 -2.81 -4.06
C ALA A 100 6.96 -3.35 -4.41
N VAL A 101 6.17 -3.63 -3.37
CA VAL A 101 4.77 -4.05 -3.49
C VAL A 101 3.86 -2.83 -3.55
N ALA A 102 3.11 -2.67 -4.63
CA ALA A 102 2.23 -1.55 -4.88
C ALA A 102 0.75 -1.89 -4.64
N ASN A 103 0.02 -0.94 -4.04
CA ASN A 103 -1.45 -0.92 -3.99
C ASN A 103 -2.06 0.17 -4.89
N ALA A 104 -1.21 1.04 -5.44
CA ALA A 104 -1.52 2.00 -6.49
C ALA A 104 -0.25 2.15 -7.33
N LEU A 105 -0.40 2.23 -8.65
CA LEU A 105 0.71 2.43 -9.57
C LEU A 105 1.01 3.92 -9.78
N PRO A 106 2.26 4.29 -10.06
CA PRO A 106 2.60 5.66 -10.47
C PRO A 106 2.13 5.91 -11.90
N GLY A 107 2.20 7.18 -12.31
CA GLY A 107 1.82 7.66 -13.63
C GLY A 107 0.93 8.90 -13.52
N ASP A 108 1.17 9.88 -14.39
CA ASP A 108 0.39 11.10 -14.51
C ASP A 108 -0.46 11.16 -15.80
N ASP A 109 -0.45 10.08 -16.58
CA ASP A 109 -1.15 9.91 -17.85
C ASP A 109 -2.59 9.37 -17.70
N TYR A 110 -2.98 8.92 -16.50
CA TYR A 110 -4.36 8.59 -16.20
C TYR A 110 -5.28 9.81 -16.42
N PRO A 111 -6.43 9.68 -17.12
CA PRO A 111 -7.29 10.82 -17.46
C PRO A 111 -7.67 11.72 -16.27
N LEU A 112 -7.95 11.13 -15.10
CA LEU A 112 -8.27 11.92 -13.91
C LEU A 112 -7.04 12.69 -13.37
N VAL A 113 -5.88 12.06 -13.39
CA VAL A 113 -4.62 12.68 -12.92
C VAL A 113 -4.25 13.84 -13.84
N ALA A 114 -4.29 13.62 -15.15
CA ALA A 114 -4.06 14.64 -16.16
C ALA A 114 -5.04 15.82 -16.03
N ALA A 115 -6.34 15.54 -15.84
CA ALA A 115 -7.35 16.57 -15.62
C ALA A 115 -7.12 17.38 -14.34
N ILE A 116 -6.71 16.75 -13.24
CA ILE A 116 -6.36 17.45 -11.99
C ILE A 116 -5.13 18.33 -12.19
N LYS A 117 -4.10 17.82 -12.87
CA LYS A 117 -2.88 18.58 -13.20
C LYS A 117 -3.22 19.83 -14.03
N GLU A 118 -4.08 19.70 -15.03
CA GLU A 118 -4.52 20.82 -15.86
C GLU A 118 -5.41 21.81 -15.08
N GLN A 119 -6.49 21.33 -14.46
CA GLN A 119 -7.56 22.19 -13.95
C GLN A 119 -7.27 22.77 -12.56
N VAL A 120 -6.56 22.02 -11.70
CA VAL A 120 -6.27 22.45 -10.33
C VAL A 120 -4.88 23.09 -10.27
N TYR A 121 -3.85 22.37 -10.68
CA TYR A 121 -2.48 22.87 -10.64
C TYR A 121 -2.25 23.94 -11.71
N GLY A 122 -2.71 23.75 -12.94
CA GLY A 122 -2.65 24.77 -14.00
C GLY A 122 -3.41 26.07 -13.69
N ALA A 123 -4.38 26.03 -12.77
CA ALA A 123 -5.05 27.22 -12.24
C ALA A 123 -4.37 27.85 -11.00
N GLY A 124 -3.20 27.35 -10.59
CA GLY A 124 -2.48 27.80 -9.40
C GLY A 124 -3.18 27.45 -8.08
N LYS A 125 -4.05 26.43 -8.07
CA LYS A 125 -4.83 25.98 -6.90
C LYS A 125 -4.34 24.64 -6.35
N GLY A 126 -3.19 24.17 -6.83
CA GLY A 126 -2.48 23.02 -6.29
C GLY A 126 -1.98 23.29 -4.86
N ASN A 127 -1.85 22.22 -4.08
CA ASN A 127 -1.37 22.29 -2.70
C ASN A 127 0.06 21.75 -2.51
N LEU A 128 0.72 21.30 -3.58
CA LEU A 128 2.10 20.83 -3.54
C LEU A 128 3.07 21.97 -3.79
N ALA A 129 4.15 22.02 -3.01
CA ALA A 129 5.27 22.91 -3.29
C ALA A 129 6.06 22.48 -4.55
N ASP A 130 6.05 21.19 -4.87
CA ASP A 130 6.66 20.61 -6.06
C ASP A 130 5.60 19.84 -6.85
N GLU A 131 5.15 20.43 -7.97
CA GLU A 131 4.11 19.86 -8.82
C GLU A 131 4.57 18.66 -9.64
N SER A 132 5.89 18.42 -9.74
CA SER A 132 6.41 17.23 -10.45
C SER A 132 6.02 15.93 -9.76
N ARG A 133 5.56 16.00 -8.50
CA ARG A 133 5.08 14.86 -7.72
C ARG A 133 3.65 14.44 -8.04
N VAL A 134 2.91 15.21 -8.83
CA VAL A 134 1.59 14.77 -9.31
C VAL A 134 1.78 13.51 -10.16
N GLY A 135 1.15 12.41 -9.77
CA GLY A 135 1.34 11.10 -10.40
C GLY A 135 2.37 10.19 -9.73
N SER A 136 3.10 10.66 -8.71
CA SER A 136 3.93 9.77 -7.88
C SER A 136 3.07 8.73 -7.16
N VAL A 137 3.65 7.62 -6.71
CA VAL A 137 2.87 6.57 -6.02
C VAL A 137 2.17 7.12 -4.77
N TYR A 138 2.83 7.99 -3.99
CA TYR A 138 2.17 8.61 -2.83
C TYR A 138 1.00 9.50 -3.23
N TRP A 139 1.15 10.27 -4.30
CA TRP A 139 0.08 11.13 -4.79
C TRP A 139 -1.09 10.29 -5.35
N ASN A 140 -0.81 9.30 -6.19
CA ASN A 140 -1.82 8.39 -6.76
C ASN A 140 -2.53 7.56 -5.68
N ARG A 141 -1.84 7.17 -4.60
CA ARG A 141 -2.49 6.54 -3.43
C ARG A 141 -3.48 7.48 -2.76
N GLY A 142 -3.11 8.75 -2.60
CA GLY A 142 -4.01 9.79 -2.09
C GLY A 142 -5.23 10.01 -2.99
N LEU A 143 -5.02 10.07 -4.30
CA LEU A 143 -6.10 10.16 -5.28
C LEU A 143 -7.04 8.94 -5.22
N GLY A 144 -6.48 7.73 -5.20
CA GLY A 144 -7.24 6.48 -5.08
C GLY A 144 -8.11 6.47 -3.81
N ALA A 145 -7.58 6.92 -2.68
CA ALA A 145 -8.36 7.09 -1.45
C ALA A 145 -9.50 8.10 -1.61
N ALA A 146 -9.23 9.26 -2.21
CA ALA A 146 -10.26 10.28 -2.45
C ALA A 146 -11.38 9.78 -3.38
N VAL A 147 -11.03 9.02 -4.44
CA VAL A 147 -12.00 8.38 -5.31
C VAL A 147 -12.91 7.44 -4.51
N MET A 148 -12.34 6.58 -3.67
CA MET A 148 -13.13 5.69 -2.80
C MET A 148 -14.09 6.46 -1.89
N TRP A 149 -13.63 7.56 -1.29
CA TRP A 149 -14.45 8.38 -0.40
C TRP A 149 -15.64 9.00 -1.14
N ILE A 150 -15.41 9.51 -2.35
CA ILE A 150 -16.44 10.14 -3.16
C ILE A 150 -17.45 9.11 -3.66
N GLU A 151 -16.98 7.94 -4.12
CA GLU A 151 -17.85 6.87 -4.60
C GLU A 151 -18.70 6.28 -3.46
N ALA A 152 -18.11 6.07 -2.28
CA ALA A 152 -18.85 5.64 -1.10
C ALA A 152 -19.89 6.69 -0.67
N LEU A 153 -19.56 7.98 -0.78
CA LEU A 153 -20.50 9.06 -0.46
C LEU A 153 -21.68 9.09 -1.43
N LYS A 154 -21.44 8.89 -2.73
CA LYS A 154 -22.51 8.78 -3.74
C LYS A 154 -23.44 7.61 -3.41
N ASN A 155 -22.88 6.43 -3.16
CA ASN A 155 -23.65 5.26 -2.74
C ASN A 155 -24.48 5.56 -1.48
N ALA A 156 -23.86 6.12 -0.44
CA ALA A 156 -24.52 6.46 0.81
C ALA A 156 -25.69 7.44 0.58
N GLN A 157 -25.49 8.45 -0.26
CA GLN A 157 -26.51 9.42 -0.60
C GLN A 157 -27.68 8.78 -1.37
N GLU A 158 -27.39 7.93 -2.35
CA GLU A 158 -28.42 7.23 -3.13
C GLU A 158 -29.23 6.27 -2.26
N MET A 159 -28.56 5.41 -1.49
CA MET A 159 -29.18 4.43 -0.60
C MET A 159 -30.08 5.07 0.46
N ASN A 160 -29.78 6.31 0.88
CA ASN A 160 -30.51 7.02 1.93
C ASN A 160 -31.37 8.18 1.40
N ASN A 161 -31.62 8.27 0.09
CA ASN A 161 -32.43 9.32 -0.54
C ASN A 161 -31.94 10.76 -0.20
N LYS A 162 -30.62 10.94 -0.20
CA LYS A 162 -29.88 12.14 0.21
C LYS A 162 -28.91 12.65 -0.87
N VAL A 163 -29.18 12.39 -2.16
CA VAL A 163 -28.35 12.92 -3.27
C VAL A 163 -28.14 14.43 -3.11
N GLY A 164 -26.86 14.84 -3.08
CA GLY A 164 -26.46 16.24 -2.88
C GLY A 164 -26.56 16.75 -1.44
N LYS A 165 -26.85 15.90 -0.45
CA LYS A 165 -26.98 16.25 0.98
C LYS A 165 -25.94 15.52 1.83
N ALA A 166 -25.64 16.08 2.99
CA ALA A 166 -24.78 15.42 3.97
C ALA A 166 -25.40 14.10 4.46
N VAL A 167 -24.54 13.11 4.72
CA VAL A 167 -24.90 11.81 5.30
C VAL A 167 -24.30 11.67 6.70
N THR A 168 -24.86 10.79 7.52
CA THR A 168 -24.28 10.42 8.83
C THR A 168 -23.14 9.42 8.68
N GLY A 169 -22.35 9.18 9.74
CA GLY A 169 -21.29 8.18 9.71
C GLY A 169 -21.80 6.74 9.44
N ALA A 170 -22.98 6.39 9.95
CA ALA A 170 -23.59 5.08 9.69
C ALA A 170 -24.01 4.95 8.22
N GLU A 171 -24.65 5.98 7.66
CA GLU A 171 -25.02 6.04 6.24
C GLU A 171 -23.79 5.98 5.33
N PHE A 172 -22.70 6.65 5.72
CA PHE A 172 -21.44 6.61 4.97
C PHE A 172 -20.79 5.23 5.01
N ARG A 173 -20.80 4.55 6.16
CA ARG A 173 -20.38 3.14 6.25
C ARG A 173 -21.21 2.27 5.30
N ASP A 174 -22.53 2.45 5.26
CA ASP A 174 -23.39 1.66 4.38
C ASP A 174 -23.04 1.90 2.89
N GLY A 175 -22.68 3.13 2.51
CA GLY A 175 -22.17 3.44 1.16
C GLY A 175 -20.81 2.82 0.85
N TYR A 176 -19.90 2.75 1.84
CA TYR A 176 -18.64 2.01 1.72
C TYR A 176 -18.86 0.50 1.55
N GLU A 177 -19.74 -0.09 2.37
CA GLU A 177 -20.13 -1.49 2.30
C GLU A 177 -20.87 -1.85 0.98
N ALA A 178 -21.14 -0.85 0.13
CA ALA A 178 -21.73 -1.00 -1.20
C ALA A 178 -20.75 -0.66 -2.35
N LEU A 179 -19.49 -0.33 -2.06
CA LEU A 179 -18.51 -0.02 -3.11
C LEU A 179 -18.28 -1.21 -4.03
N ASN A 180 -18.37 -0.97 -5.34
CA ASN A 180 -18.09 -1.94 -6.39
C ASN A 180 -17.31 -1.28 -7.54
N MET A 181 -15.99 -1.27 -7.40
CA MET A 181 -15.04 -0.64 -8.31
C MET A 181 -14.58 -1.63 -9.37
N THR A 182 -15.48 -1.92 -10.31
CA THR A 182 -15.17 -2.73 -11.51
C THR A 182 -14.16 -2.02 -12.41
N GLU A 183 -13.51 -2.74 -13.32
CA GLU A 183 -12.64 -2.12 -14.33
C GLU A 183 -13.36 -1.04 -15.13
N ALA A 184 -14.62 -1.28 -15.52
CA ALA A 184 -15.42 -0.31 -16.25
C ALA A 184 -15.70 0.96 -15.41
N ARG A 185 -15.95 0.81 -14.11
CA ARG A 185 -16.15 1.96 -13.22
C ARG A 185 -14.84 2.76 -13.03
N LEU A 186 -13.71 2.07 -12.88
CA LEU A 186 -12.40 2.70 -12.79
C LEU A 186 -12.04 3.43 -14.10
N ASP A 187 -12.44 2.89 -15.25
CA ASP A 187 -12.28 3.51 -16.57
C ASP A 187 -13.12 4.79 -16.71
N GLU A 188 -14.39 4.73 -16.34
CA GLU A 188 -15.30 5.87 -16.36
C GLU A 188 -14.78 7.04 -15.49
N ILE A 189 -14.19 6.72 -14.33
CA ILE A 189 -13.57 7.70 -13.43
C ILE A 189 -12.25 8.23 -13.99
N GLY A 190 -11.58 7.47 -14.87
CA GLY A 190 -10.31 7.86 -15.47
C GLY A 190 -9.08 7.41 -14.68
N ILE A 191 -9.16 6.29 -13.94
CA ILE A 191 -8.06 5.69 -13.17
C ILE A 191 -7.89 4.19 -13.44
N LYS A 192 -8.36 3.68 -14.59
CA LYS A 192 -8.21 2.27 -14.97
C LYS A 192 -6.74 1.85 -14.94
N GLY A 193 -6.47 0.70 -14.31
CA GLY A 193 -5.13 0.15 -14.17
C GLY A 193 -4.34 0.70 -12.99
N MET A 194 -4.64 1.92 -12.51
CA MET A 194 -3.95 2.56 -11.38
C MET A 194 -4.07 1.75 -10.09
N VAL A 195 -5.22 1.12 -9.87
CA VAL A 195 -5.51 0.23 -8.74
C VAL A 195 -6.16 -1.05 -9.25
N ALA A 196 -6.02 -2.13 -8.49
CA ALA A 196 -6.76 -3.36 -8.77
C ALA A 196 -8.28 -3.13 -8.62
N PRO A 197 -9.14 -3.73 -9.46
CA PRO A 197 -10.59 -3.74 -9.24
C PRO A 197 -10.94 -4.40 -7.91
N PHE A 198 -11.96 -3.87 -7.23
CA PHE A 198 -12.37 -4.37 -5.92
C PHE A 198 -13.85 -4.13 -5.62
N SER A 199 -14.34 -4.84 -4.62
CA SER A 199 -15.62 -4.55 -3.99
C SER A 199 -15.44 -4.61 -2.48
N ILE A 200 -16.25 -3.85 -1.76
CA ILE A 200 -16.30 -3.85 -0.30
C ILE A 200 -17.69 -4.34 0.10
N SER A 201 -17.76 -5.03 1.23
CA SER A 201 -19.02 -5.52 1.80
C SER A 201 -18.97 -5.47 3.32
N CYS A 202 -20.11 -5.67 3.99
CA CYS A 202 -20.14 -5.81 5.45
C CYS A 202 -19.13 -6.85 5.98
N ALA A 203 -18.92 -7.96 5.25
CA ALA A 203 -18.03 -9.05 5.67
C ALA A 203 -16.55 -8.84 5.27
N ASN A 204 -16.27 -7.89 4.36
CA ASN A 204 -14.93 -7.64 3.84
C ASN A 204 -14.67 -6.14 3.59
N HIS A 205 -13.86 -5.54 4.46
CA HIS A 205 -13.40 -4.14 4.37
C HIS A 205 -11.97 -3.99 3.82
N GLU A 206 -11.36 -5.04 3.27
CA GLU A 206 -9.98 -5.02 2.77
C GLU A 206 -9.84 -4.30 1.42
N GLY A 207 -10.83 -4.48 0.53
CA GLY A 207 -10.76 -4.01 -0.85
C GLY A 207 -10.30 -5.12 -1.81
N ALA A 208 -9.28 -4.87 -2.62
CA ALA A 208 -8.93 -5.74 -3.74
C ALA A 208 -8.36 -7.11 -3.34
N GLY A 209 -7.68 -7.19 -2.19
CA GLY A 209 -6.87 -8.34 -1.81
C GLY A 209 -5.80 -8.69 -2.86
N LYS A 210 -5.37 -7.69 -3.64
CA LYS A 210 -4.42 -7.84 -4.76
C LYS A 210 -3.39 -6.73 -4.75
N PHE A 211 -2.17 -7.08 -5.15
CA PHE A 211 -1.04 -6.16 -5.24
C PHE A 211 -0.27 -6.39 -6.53
N ALA A 212 0.41 -5.35 -7.00
CA ALA A 212 1.37 -5.45 -8.09
C ALA A 212 2.79 -5.37 -7.52
N VAL A 213 3.76 -5.97 -8.19
CA VAL A 213 5.18 -5.77 -7.92
C VAL A 213 5.73 -4.80 -8.95
N MET A 214 6.54 -3.86 -8.50
CA MET A 214 7.27 -2.92 -9.34
C MET A 214 8.74 -2.86 -8.97
N GLN A 215 9.59 -2.45 -9.91
CA GLN A 215 11.04 -2.35 -9.72
C GLN A 215 11.54 -0.96 -10.12
N TRP A 216 12.42 -0.39 -9.30
CA TRP A 216 13.05 0.90 -9.57
C TRP A 216 14.22 0.77 -10.56
N ASP A 217 14.18 1.50 -11.67
CA ASP A 217 15.26 1.48 -12.68
C ASP A 217 16.33 2.58 -12.49
N GLY A 218 16.12 3.51 -11.56
CA GLY A 218 16.95 4.68 -11.35
C GLY A 218 16.21 6.00 -11.60
N GLU A 219 15.13 5.95 -12.38
CA GLU A 219 14.34 7.10 -12.78
C GLU A 219 12.85 6.93 -12.43
N LYS A 220 12.31 5.73 -12.63
CA LYS A 220 10.90 5.39 -12.40
C LYS A 220 10.71 3.96 -11.92
N PHE A 221 9.52 3.67 -11.42
CA PHE A 221 9.07 2.30 -11.22
C PHE A 221 8.53 1.70 -12.50
N ASN A 222 8.99 0.49 -12.82
CA ASN A 222 8.41 -0.34 -13.87
C ASN A 222 7.58 -1.45 -13.21
N GLN A 223 6.34 -1.62 -13.67
CA GLN A 223 5.50 -2.73 -13.22
C GLN A 223 6.08 -4.06 -13.72
N VAL A 224 6.24 -5.01 -12.80
CA VAL A 224 6.82 -6.34 -13.05
C VAL A 224 5.73 -7.40 -13.17
N THR A 225 4.70 -7.31 -12.32
CA THR A 225 3.57 -8.24 -12.30
C THR A 225 2.25 -7.50 -12.51
N GLY A 226 1.23 -8.23 -12.94
CA GLY A 226 -0.15 -7.74 -12.85
C GLY A 226 -0.62 -7.61 -11.40
N TRP A 227 -1.91 -7.32 -11.23
CA TRP A 227 -2.57 -7.33 -9.92
C TRP A 227 -2.84 -8.78 -9.48
N GLU A 228 -2.07 -9.26 -8.50
CA GLU A 228 -2.07 -10.65 -8.05
C GLU A 228 -2.54 -10.77 -6.60
N ALA A 229 -3.27 -11.85 -6.31
CA ALA A 229 -3.68 -12.19 -4.95
C ALA A 229 -2.49 -12.80 -4.16
N PRO A 230 -2.52 -12.79 -2.83
CA PRO A 230 -1.56 -13.57 -2.04
C PRO A 230 -1.66 -15.06 -2.40
N LEU A 231 -0.56 -15.80 -2.19
CA LEU A 231 -0.49 -17.23 -2.55
C LEU A 231 -1.47 -18.11 -1.77
N ASP A 232 -1.83 -17.72 -0.55
CA ASP A 232 -2.86 -18.40 0.26
C ASP A 232 -3.83 -17.39 0.89
N PRO A 233 -4.85 -16.94 0.14
CA PRO A 233 -5.82 -15.96 0.63
C PRO A 233 -6.73 -16.53 1.74
N ALA A 234 -6.96 -17.84 1.76
CA ALA A 234 -7.80 -18.48 2.77
C ALA A 234 -7.11 -18.49 4.13
N TYR A 235 -5.82 -18.82 4.16
CA TYR A 235 -5.01 -18.73 5.37
C TYR A 235 -4.97 -17.31 5.93
N ILE A 236 -4.71 -16.30 5.09
CA ILE A 236 -4.71 -14.89 5.50
C ILE A 236 -6.08 -14.48 6.04
N ARG A 237 -7.17 -14.89 5.39
CA ARG A 237 -8.53 -14.63 5.86
C ARG A 237 -8.78 -15.21 7.25
N GLN A 238 -8.32 -16.43 7.52
CA GLN A 238 -8.45 -17.04 8.84
C GLN A 238 -7.75 -16.21 9.93
N LEU A 239 -6.53 -15.73 9.67
CA LEU A 239 -5.80 -14.87 10.61
C LEU A 239 -6.56 -13.56 10.92
N VAL A 240 -7.20 -12.97 9.90
CA VAL A 240 -8.02 -11.77 10.05
C VAL A 240 -9.25 -12.05 10.92
N GLU A 241 -9.96 -13.16 10.65
CA GLU A 241 -11.16 -13.53 11.40
C GLU A 241 -10.84 -13.87 12.86
N ASP A 242 -9.75 -14.61 13.12
CA ASP A 242 -9.31 -14.94 14.48
C ASP A 242 -8.92 -13.68 15.26
N SER A 243 -8.20 -12.76 14.62
CA SER A 243 -7.83 -11.46 15.21
C SER A 243 -9.05 -10.60 15.53
N ALA A 244 -10.01 -10.51 14.59
CA ALA A 244 -11.24 -9.76 14.76
C ALA A 244 -12.13 -10.35 15.86
N ALA A 245 -12.27 -11.69 15.91
CA ALA A 245 -13.04 -12.39 16.93
C ALA A 245 -12.43 -12.18 18.32
N LYS A 246 -11.10 -12.25 18.43
CA LYS A 246 -10.38 -11.96 19.67
C LYS A 246 -10.63 -10.52 20.14
N PHE A 247 -10.47 -9.54 19.24
CA PHE A 247 -10.73 -8.14 19.57
C PHE A 247 -12.17 -7.92 20.03
N ALA A 248 -13.14 -8.55 19.37
CA ALA A 248 -14.55 -8.45 19.74
C ALA A 248 -14.82 -9.02 21.14
N ALA A 249 -14.24 -10.19 21.46
CA ALA A 249 -14.36 -10.80 22.78
C ALA A 249 -13.72 -9.93 23.88
N GLU A 250 -12.51 -9.40 23.65
CA GLU A 250 -11.80 -8.55 24.61
C GLU A 250 -12.51 -7.21 24.87
N ASN A 251 -13.27 -6.70 23.90
CA ASN A 251 -13.96 -5.41 23.98
C ASN A 251 -15.47 -5.52 24.17
N ASN A 252 -16.01 -6.72 24.44
CA ASN A 252 -17.45 -6.97 24.58
C ASN A 252 -18.29 -6.48 23.38
N ILE A 253 -17.74 -6.61 22.18
CA ILE A 253 -18.42 -6.24 20.92
C ILE A 253 -19.17 -7.47 20.41
N THR A 254 -20.45 -7.31 20.10
CA THR A 254 -21.21 -8.33 19.36
C THR A 254 -20.97 -8.13 17.86
N PRO A 255 -20.37 -9.08 17.14
CA PRO A 255 -20.16 -8.96 15.70
C PRO A 255 -21.47 -8.72 14.94
N LYS A 256 -21.43 -7.83 13.95
CA LYS A 256 -22.58 -7.57 13.06
C LYS A 256 -22.85 -8.83 12.23
N VAL A 257 -24.12 -9.21 12.11
CA VAL A 257 -24.55 -10.22 11.14
C VAL A 257 -24.61 -9.55 9.78
N CYS A 258 -23.71 -9.93 8.90
CA CYS A 258 -23.69 -9.47 7.52
C CYS A 258 -24.60 -10.35 6.65
N PRO A 259 -25.37 -9.76 5.73
CA PRO A 259 -26.18 -10.51 4.76
C PRO A 259 -25.32 -11.24 3.73
#